data_AF-A0A0L7K3D8-F1
#
_entry.id   AF-A0A0L7K3D8-F1
#
_cell.length_a   1.000
_cell.length_b   1.000
_cell.length_c   1.000
_cell.angle_alpha   90.00
_cell.angle_beta   90.00
_cell.angle_gamma   90.00
#
_symmetry.space_group_name_H-M   'P 1'
#
loop_
_entity.id
_entity.type
_entity.pdbx_description
1 polymer ?
#
loop_
_entity_poly.entity_id
_entity_poly.type
_entity_poly.pdbx_seq_one_letter_code
_entity_poly.pdbx_strand_id
1 'polypeptide(L)'
;TTIKVYARCLRPDIEYKTLSVTWGTRAREVVATLLGKFRMRHRDPRLFYLSMEVRVRTAGLRTTLVLDDDARPAALQACHPKGYSKFSLQMRPGGLVKIYDSALMSSSQY
;
A
#
# COMPACT_ATOMS: atom_id res chain seq x y z
N THR A 1 9.50 12.49 -10.61
CA THR A 1 10.32 11.26 -10.52
C THR A 1 9.42 10.04 -10.63
N THR A 2 9.95 8.83 -10.77
CA THR A 2 9.15 7.60 -10.78
C THR A 2 9.54 6.69 -9.62
N ILE A 3 8.54 5.95 -9.12
CA ILE A 3 8.72 4.90 -8.11
C ILE A 3 8.08 3.61 -8.63
N LYS A 4 8.67 2.46 -8.29
CA LYS A 4 8.06 1.15 -8.51
C LYS A 4 7.34 0.73 -7.24
N VAL A 5 6.05 0.42 -7.34
CA VAL A 5 5.25 -0.07 -6.20
C VAL A 5 4.74 -1.46 -6.49
N TYR A 6 5.12 -2.41 -5.65
CA TYR A 6 4.65 -3.80 -5.70
C TYR A 6 3.26 -3.87 -5.07
N ALA A 7 2.26 -4.35 -5.81
CA ALA A 7 0.85 -4.31 -5.40
C ALA A 7 0.20 -5.70 -5.43
N ARG A 8 0.95 -6.72 -4.99
CA ARG A 8 0.50 -8.13 -4.98
C ARG A 8 -0.81 -8.32 -4.19
N CYS A 9 -1.06 -7.50 -3.17
CA CYS A 9 -2.30 -7.53 -2.40
C CYS A 9 -3.56 -7.15 -3.20
N LEU A 10 -3.41 -6.49 -4.36
CA LEU A 10 -4.51 -6.17 -5.28
C LEU A 10 -4.55 -7.12 -6.48
N ARG A 11 -3.38 -7.40 -7.07
CA ARG A 11 -3.22 -8.28 -8.24
C ARG A 11 -1.92 -9.09 -8.09
N PRO A 12 -1.99 -10.36 -7.68
CA PRO A 12 -0.82 -11.21 -7.50
C PRO A 12 0.01 -11.39 -8.79
N ASP A 13 -0.64 -11.39 -9.96
CA ASP A 13 0.01 -11.62 -11.27
C ASP A 13 0.80 -10.41 -11.77
N ILE A 14 0.60 -9.23 -11.17
CA ILE A 14 1.31 -8.01 -11.56
C ILE A 14 2.44 -7.79 -10.58
N GLU A 15 3.68 -7.90 -11.07
CA GLU A 15 4.86 -7.79 -10.22
C GLU A 15 4.93 -6.41 -9.53
N TYR A 16 4.89 -5.33 -10.32
CA TYR A 16 4.87 -3.95 -9.84
C TYR A 16 4.18 -3.01 -10.81
N LYS A 17 3.77 -1.84 -10.30
CA LYS A 17 3.34 -0.70 -11.11
C LYS A 17 4.32 0.45 -10.96
N THR A 18 4.78 1.00 -12.07
CA THR A 18 5.57 2.24 -12.08
C THR A 18 4.63 3.44 -12.00
N LEU A 19 4.87 4.35 -11.06
CA LEU A 19 4.10 5.57 -10.86
C LEU A 19 4.99 6.80 -11.03
N SER A 20 4.51 7.78 -11.80
CA SER A 20 5.04 9.14 -11.76
C SER A 20 4.54 9.84 -10.51
N VAL A 21 5.46 10.39 -9.72
CA VAL A 21 5.17 11.11 -8.48
C VAL A 21 5.98 12.40 -8.41
N THR A 22 5.46 13.38 -7.68
CA THR A 22 6.18 14.60 -7.33
C THR A 22 6.87 14.43 -5.97
N TRP A 23 7.75 15.37 -5.61
CA TRP A 23 8.37 15.40 -4.29
C TRP A 23 7.37 15.59 -3.14
N GLY A 24 6.20 16.17 -3.44
CA GLY A 24 5.11 16.37 -2.49
C GLY A 24 4.09 15.24 -2.43
N THR A 25 4.13 14.27 -3.37
CA THR A 25 3.16 13.17 -3.37
C THR A 25 3.29 12.36 -2.09
N ARG A 26 2.16 12.21 -1.39
CA ARG A 26 2.07 11.50 -0.12
C ARG A 26 1.75 10.03 -0.29
N ALA A 27 2.08 9.21 0.71
CA ALA A 27 1.82 7.78 0.70
C ALA A 27 0.32 7.46 0.48
N ARG A 28 -0.59 8.18 1.14
CA ARG A 28 -2.05 8.03 0.94
C ARG A 28 -2.52 8.35 -0.49
N GLU A 29 -1.87 9.30 -1.15
CA GLU A 29 -2.18 9.67 -2.54
C GLU A 29 -1.68 8.58 -3.50
N VAL A 30 -0.55 7.94 -3.19
CA VAL A 30 -0.06 6.75 -3.89
C VAL A 30 -1.04 5.58 -3.75
N VAL A 31 -1.56 5.33 -2.55
CA VAL A 31 -2.59 4.29 -2.30
C VAL A 31 -3.82 4.55 -3.17
N ALA A 32 -4.41 5.75 -3.09
CA ALA A 32 -5.58 6.11 -3.88
C ALA A 32 -5.34 5.97 -5.40
N THR A 33 -4.16 6.39 -5.86
CA THR A 33 -3.75 6.26 -7.28
C THR A 33 -3.69 4.79 -7.71
N LEU A 34 -3.13 3.91 -6.87
CA LEU A 34 -3.06 2.48 -7.16
C LEU A 34 -4.44 1.86 -7.21
N LEU A 35 -5.31 2.11 -6.21
CA LEU A 35 -6.69 1.62 -6.23
C LEU A 35 -7.43 2.07 -7.50
N GLY A 36 -7.22 3.33 -7.94
CA GLY A 36 -7.72 3.82 -9.21
C GLY A 36 -7.20 3.02 -10.41
N LYS A 37 -5.89 2.86 -10.54
CA LYS A 37 -5.24 2.16 -11.67
C LYS A 37 -5.58 0.67 -11.74
N PHE A 38 -5.85 0.04 -10.60
CA PHE A 38 -6.23 -1.37 -10.51
C PHE A 38 -7.75 -1.59 -10.52
N ARG A 39 -8.56 -0.55 -10.73
CA ARG A 39 -10.04 -0.60 -10.72
C ARG A 39 -10.65 -1.07 -9.38
N MET A 40 -9.98 -0.75 -8.28
CA MET A 40 -10.34 -1.11 -6.90
C MET A 40 -10.91 0.08 -6.10
N ARG A 41 -11.50 1.09 -6.76
CA ARG A 41 -12.04 2.29 -6.10
C ARG A 41 -13.22 2.03 -5.14
N HIS A 42 -13.83 0.86 -5.22
CA HIS A 42 -14.91 0.42 -4.32
C HIS A 42 -14.39 -0.04 -2.94
N ARG A 43 -13.08 -0.25 -2.79
CA ARG A 43 -12.46 -0.61 -1.52
C ARG A 43 -12.12 0.65 -0.73
N ASP A 44 -12.28 0.61 0.59
CA ASP A 44 -11.85 1.70 1.47
C ASP A 44 -10.32 1.86 1.41
N PRO A 45 -9.77 3.01 0.98
CA PRO A 45 -8.33 3.25 0.93
C PRO A 45 -7.65 3.17 2.31
N ARG A 46 -8.38 3.38 3.41
CA ARG A 46 -7.84 3.31 4.78
C ARG A 46 -7.43 1.90 5.19
N LEU A 47 -7.95 0.89 4.50
CA LEU A 47 -7.55 -0.51 4.67
C LEU A 47 -6.19 -0.82 4.04
N PHE A 48 -5.55 0.15 3.37
CA PHE A 48 -4.25 -0.04 2.72
C PHE A 48 -3.22 0.95 3.26
N TYR A 49 -1.95 0.58 3.13
CA TYR A 49 -0.82 1.43 3.48
C TYR A 49 0.37 1.12 2.59
N LEU A 50 1.32 2.05 2.54
CA LEU A 50 2.58 1.86 1.82
C LEU A 50 3.64 1.39 2.80
N SER A 51 4.43 0.40 2.38
CA SER A 51 5.62 -0.05 3.09
C SER A 51 6.85 0.16 2.22
N MET A 52 8.01 0.31 2.84
CA MET A 52 9.30 0.46 2.19
C MET A 52 10.29 -0.54 2.77
N GLU A 53 10.78 -1.45 1.94
CA GLU A 53 11.90 -2.32 2.30
C GLU A 53 13.21 -1.63 1.93
N VAL A 54 14.12 -1.52 2.90
CA VAL A 54 15.47 -0.97 2.75
C VAL A 54 16.50 -2.07 2.98
N ARG A 55 17.47 -2.17 2.06
CA ARG A 55 18.59 -3.12 2.17
C ARG A 55 19.84 -2.42 2.72
N VAL A 56 20.46 -3.00 3.74
CA VAL A 56 21.74 -2.52 4.28
C VAL A 56 22.86 -3.43 3.78
N ARG A 57 23.70 -2.93 2.86
CA ARG A 57 24.75 -3.71 2.14
C ARG A 57 25.69 -4.46 3.09
N THR A 58 26.13 -3.80 4.16
CA THR A 58 27.15 -4.31 5.08
C THR A 58 26.67 -5.45 5.97
N ALA A 59 25.37 -5.57 6.20
CA ALA A 59 24.81 -6.55 7.14
C ALA A 59 23.98 -7.65 6.47
N GLY A 60 23.77 -7.59 5.14
CA GLY A 60 22.82 -8.48 4.45
C GLY A 60 21.36 -8.33 4.93
N LEU A 61 21.08 -7.32 5.76
CA LEU A 61 19.81 -7.15 6.45
C LEU A 61 18.80 -6.42 5.57
N ARG A 62 17.55 -6.90 5.60
CA ARG A 62 16.39 -6.30 4.95
C ARG A 62 15.45 -5.82 6.04
N THR A 63 15.20 -4.51 6.10
CA THR A 63 14.28 -3.93 7.07
C THR A 63 13.06 -3.39 6.33
N THR A 64 11.86 -3.68 6.82
CA THR A 64 10.61 -3.15 6.26
C THR A 64 10.08 -2.05 7.17
N LEU A 65 9.87 -0.87 6.61
CA LEU A 65 9.30 0.30 7.27
C LEU A 65 7.85 0.46 6.81
N VAL A 66 6.92 0.57 7.76
CA VAL A 66 5.56 1.03 7.49
C VAL A 66 5.61 2.54 7.34
N LEU A 67 5.05 3.08 6.25
CA LEU A 67 5.05 4.52 6.01
C LEU A 67 3.76 5.15 6.51
N ASP A 68 3.89 6.27 7.21
CA ASP A 68 2.75 7.12 7.55
C ASP A 68 2.07 7.69 6.30
N ASP A 69 0.80 8.03 6.43
CA ASP A 69 -0.03 8.52 5.32
C ASP A 69 0.53 9.80 4.67
N ASP A 70 1.21 10.65 5.45
CA ASP A 70 1.85 11.90 5.00
C ASP A 70 3.32 11.72 4.61
N ALA A 71 3.88 10.50 4.71
CA ALA A 71 5.22 10.21 4.23
C ALA A 71 5.33 10.49 2.72
N ARG A 72 6.52 10.89 2.27
CA ARG A 72 6.77 11.31 0.88
C ARG A 72 7.69 10.31 0.17
N PRO A 73 7.16 9.34 -0.60
CA PRO A 73 7.95 8.22 -1.13
C PRO A 73 9.07 8.65 -2.07
N ALA A 74 8.88 9.75 -2.82
CA ALA A 74 9.91 10.32 -3.68
C ALA A 74 11.12 10.82 -2.87
N ALA A 75 10.87 11.50 -1.75
CA ALA A 75 11.91 11.98 -0.84
C ALA A 75 12.65 10.79 -0.20
N LEU A 76 11.90 9.83 0.33
CA LEU A 76 12.46 8.62 0.92
C LEU A 76 13.33 7.85 -0.07
N GLN A 77 12.87 7.65 -1.31
CA GLN A 77 13.66 6.97 -2.34
C GLN A 77 14.97 7.69 -2.64
N ALA A 78 14.99 9.02 -2.59
CA ALA A 78 16.19 9.81 -2.89
C ALA A 78 17.24 9.74 -1.76
N CYS A 79 16.83 9.44 -0.53
CA CYS A 79 17.73 9.26 0.61
C CYS A 79 18.51 7.93 0.56
N HIS A 80 18.18 7.02 -0.35
CA HIS A 80 18.86 5.72 -0.47
C HIS A 80 19.48 5.51 -1.86
N PRO A 81 20.55 4.71 -1.96
CA PRO A 81 21.12 4.35 -3.25
C PRO A 81 20.07 3.67 -4.16
N LYS A 82 20.17 3.91 -5.47
CA LYS A 82 19.26 3.31 -6.46
C LYS A 82 19.23 1.79 -6.33
N GLY A 83 18.03 1.22 -6.26
CA GLY A 83 17.81 -0.23 -6.13
C GLY A 83 17.78 -0.76 -4.69
N TYR A 84 18.00 0.09 -3.69
CA TYR A 84 17.99 -0.31 -2.26
C TYR A 84 16.66 -0.05 -1.56
N SER A 85 15.73 0.59 -2.26
CA SER A 85 14.38 0.90 -1.77
C SER A 85 13.34 0.16 -2.59
N LYS A 86 12.51 -0.66 -1.93
CA LYS A 86 11.37 -1.34 -2.56
C LYS A 86 10.08 -0.94 -1.88
N PHE A 87 9.21 -0.23 -2.60
CA PHE A 87 7.89 0.15 -2.10
C PHE A 87 6.87 -0.96 -2.37
N SER A 88 6.05 -1.30 -1.38
CA SER A 88 4.97 -2.27 -1.55
C SER A 88 3.68 -1.75 -0.93
N LEU A 89 2.58 -1.83 -1.68
CA LEU A 89 1.24 -1.62 -1.16
C LEU A 89 0.86 -2.84 -0.32
N GLN A 90 0.42 -2.60 0.90
CA GLN A 90 -0.01 -3.62 1.84
C GLN A 90 -1.46 -3.38 2.22
N MET A 91 -2.16 -4.45 2.57
CA MET A 91 -3.48 -4.37 3.20
C MET A 91 -3.28 -4.46 4.72
N ARG A 92 -3.94 -3.60 5.48
CA ARG A 92 -4.01 -3.71 6.94
C ARG A 92 -4.69 -5.04 7.27
N PRO A 93 -4.24 -5.77 8.30
CA PRO A 93 -5.00 -6.89 8.82
C PRO A 93 -6.41 -6.40 9.16
N GLY A 94 -7.42 -6.98 8.51
CA GLY A 94 -8.81 -6.73 8.86
C GLY A 94 -9.18 -7.45 10.15
N GLY A 95 -10.36 -7.13 10.68
CA GLY A 95 -11.03 -7.92 11.71
C GLY A 95 -12.18 -8.72 11.11
N LEU A 96 -12.51 -9.88 11.70
CA LEU A 96 -13.75 -10.58 11.40
C LEU A 96 -14.90 -9.78 12.02
N VAL A 97 -15.80 -9.24 11.19
CA VAL A 97 -17.04 -8.60 11.64
C VAL A 97 -18.19 -9.55 11.33
N LYS A 98 -18.90 -10.00 12.37
CA LYS A 98 -20.20 -10.69 12.20
C LYS A 98 -21.29 -9.62 12.21
N ILE A 99 -22.10 -9.61 11.16
CA ILE A 99 -23.27 -8.73 11.04
C ILE A 99 -24.49 -9.62 11.26
N TYR A 100 -25.27 -9.33 12.30
CA TYR A 100 -26.55 -9.99 12.52
C TYR A 100 -27.65 -9.10 11.95
N ASP A 101 -28.14 -9.42 10.77
CA ASP A 101 -29.16 -8.61 10.09
C ASP A 101 -30.57 -8.88 10.63
N SER A 102 -30.74 -9.90 11.48
CA SER A 102 -31.94 -10.17 12.28
C SER A 102 -32.42 -8.98 13.12
N ALA A 103 -31.54 -8.04 13.45
CA ALA A 103 -31.90 -6.78 14.12
C ALA A 103 -32.68 -5.81 13.21
N LEU A 104 -32.58 -5.95 11.88
CA LEU A 104 -33.28 -5.14 10.88
C LEU A 104 -34.42 -5.92 10.22
N MET A 105 -34.24 -7.22 10.00
CA MET A 105 -35.23 -8.09 9.37
C MET A 105 -35.29 -9.41 10.14
N SER A 106 -36.33 -9.58 10.95
CA SER A 106 -36.48 -10.70 11.90
C SER A 106 -36.52 -12.09 11.25
N SER A 107 -36.79 -12.19 9.95
CA SER A 107 -36.75 -13.43 9.19
C SER A 107 -35.37 -13.81 8.67
N SER A 108 -34.38 -12.93 8.80
CA SER A 108 -33.07 -13.20 8.26
C SER A 108 -32.27 -14.12 9.17
N GLN A 109 -31.49 -15.00 8.54
CA GLN A 109 -30.68 -16.03 9.20
C GLN A 109 -29.17 -15.74 9.11
N TYR A 110 -28.79 -14.50 8.82
CA TYR A 110 -27.40 -14.09 8.61
C TYR A 110 -26.86 -13.16 9.72
#